data_AF-A0A351H6J7-F1
#
_entry.id   AF-A0A351H6J7-F1
#
_cell.length_a   1.000
_cell.length_b   1.000
_cell.length_c   1.000
_cell.angle_alpha   90.00
_cell.angle_beta   90.00
_cell.angle_gamma   90.00
#
_symmetry.space_group_name_H-M   'P 1'
#
loop_
_entity.id
_entity.type
_entity.pdbx_description
1 polymer ?
#
loop_
_entity_poly.entity_id
_entity_poly.type
_entity_poly.pdbx_seq_one_letter_code
_entity_poly.pdbx_strand_id
1 'polypeptide(L)'
;MCRKYLGACSAKNIKRPIVLNLWEAMYFDSDEEKILKMIELCRDTGIDTVVLDDGWYGRRKDENGSLGDWYVNREKFPQGFKKILSACKKNNMGLGVWIEPEAVN
;
A
#
# COMPACT_ATOMS: atom_id res chain seq x y z
N MET A 1 -27.50 -11.00 -6.03
CA MET A 1 -27.78 -10.07 -7.15
C MET A 1 -26.53 -9.29 -7.56
N CYS A 2 -25.92 -8.50 -6.66
CA CYS A 2 -24.76 -7.64 -6.98
C CYS A 2 -23.52 -8.40 -7.50
N ARG A 3 -23.13 -9.53 -6.90
CA ARG A 3 -22.00 -10.37 -7.39
C ARG A 3 -22.21 -10.93 -8.80
N LYS A 4 -23.47 -11.10 -9.24
CA LYS A 4 -23.80 -11.69 -10.53
C LYS A 4 -23.87 -10.66 -11.65
N TYR A 5 -24.32 -9.44 -11.35
CA TYR A 5 -24.69 -8.45 -12.35
C TYR A 5 -23.95 -7.10 -12.24
N LEU A 6 -23.25 -6.83 -11.13
CA LEU A 6 -22.57 -5.55 -10.88
C LEU A 6 -21.07 -5.70 -10.58
N GLY A 7 -20.65 -6.80 -9.94
CA GLY A 7 -19.26 -7.00 -9.56
C GLY A 7 -18.36 -7.35 -10.73
N ALA A 8 -17.50 -6.41 -11.17
CA ALA A 8 -16.35 -6.66 -12.03
C ALA A 8 -15.22 -7.38 -11.27
N CYS A 9 -15.51 -8.54 -10.69
CA CYS A 9 -14.47 -9.38 -10.12
C CYS A 9 -13.90 -10.24 -11.24
N SER A 10 -12.68 -9.92 -11.69
CA SER A 10 -11.94 -10.66 -12.73
C SER A 10 -11.83 -12.18 -12.46
N ALA A 11 -12.12 -12.63 -11.24
CA ALA A 11 -12.52 -14.00 -10.98
C ALA A 11 -13.58 -14.07 -9.89
N LYS A 12 -14.69 -14.75 -10.20
CA LYS A 12 -15.81 -14.93 -9.28
C LYS A 12 -15.44 -15.77 -8.06
N ASN A 13 -14.37 -16.55 -8.08
CA ASN A 13 -14.00 -17.51 -7.03
C ASN A 13 -12.56 -17.35 -6.48
N ILE A 14 -11.96 -16.17 -6.61
CA ILE A 14 -10.66 -15.90 -5.96
C ILE A 14 -10.88 -15.51 -4.49
N LYS A 15 -10.12 -16.15 -3.60
CA LYS A 15 -10.04 -15.76 -2.19
C LYS A 15 -9.43 -14.36 -2.09
N ARG A 16 -10.09 -13.46 -1.37
CA ARG A 16 -9.59 -12.10 -1.15
C ARG A 16 -8.49 -12.11 -0.09
N PRO A 17 -7.46 -11.26 -0.24
CA PRO A 17 -6.37 -11.17 0.71
C PRO A 17 -6.86 -10.68 2.08
N ILE A 18 -6.14 -11.09 3.14
CA ILE A 18 -6.22 -10.47 4.46
C ILE A 18 -5.22 -9.31 4.47
N VAL A 19 -5.76 -8.10 4.49
CA VAL A 19 -4.99 -6.87 4.27
C VAL A 19 -4.67 -6.19 5.60
N LEU A 20 -3.39 -5.81 5.76
CA LEU A 20 -2.99 -4.76 6.69
C LEU A 20 -2.86 -3.44 5.95
N ASN A 21 -3.75 -2.50 6.23
CA ASN A 21 -3.62 -1.12 5.77
C ASN A 21 -2.83 -0.30 6.82
N LEU A 22 -1.84 0.46 6.37
CA LEU A 22 -0.93 1.21 7.24
C LEU A 22 -1.44 2.61 7.64
N TRP A 23 -2.61 3.04 7.19
CA TRP A 23 -3.14 4.39 7.43
C TRP A 23 -3.20 4.74 8.92
N GLU A 24 -3.98 4.04 9.74
CA GLU A 24 -4.07 4.35 11.17
C GLU A 24 -2.78 4.03 11.95
N ALA A 25 -1.88 3.21 11.39
CA ALA A 25 -0.62 2.87 12.02
C ALA A 25 0.44 3.98 11.89
N MET A 26 0.41 4.75 10.80
CA MET A 26 1.49 5.67 10.46
C MET A 26 1.03 7.03 9.92
N TYR A 27 -0.21 7.16 9.45
CA TYR A 27 -0.69 8.29 8.66
C TYR A 27 0.37 8.69 7.61
N PHE A 28 0.77 9.96 7.57
CA PHE A 28 1.80 10.47 6.66
C PHE A 28 3.25 10.20 7.09
N ASP A 29 3.48 9.62 8.26
CA ASP A 29 4.83 9.35 8.80
C ASP A 29 5.37 7.97 8.36
N SER A 30 4.90 7.46 7.23
CA SER A 30 5.36 6.21 6.62
C SER A 30 6.68 6.40 5.86
N ASP A 31 7.63 5.49 6.08
CA ASP A 31 8.92 5.41 5.39
C ASP A 31 9.35 3.95 5.14
N GLU A 32 10.40 3.76 4.33
CA GLU A 32 10.90 2.41 3.97
C GLU A 32 11.23 1.56 5.20
N GLU A 33 11.85 2.13 6.24
CA GLU A 33 12.30 1.37 7.41
C GLU A 33 11.13 0.86 8.25
N LYS A 34 10.16 1.74 8.55
CA LYS A 34 8.97 1.39 9.33
C LYS A 34 8.14 0.33 8.61
N ILE A 35 7.99 0.45 7.29
CA ILE A 35 7.25 -0.52 6.49
C ILE A 35 7.94 -1.89 6.49
N LEU A 36 9.27 -1.93 6.35
CA LEU A 36 10.02 -3.19 6.41
C LEU A 36 9.84 -3.89 7.76
N LYS A 37 9.89 -3.14 8.87
CA LYS A 37 9.63 -3.68 10.22
C LYS A 37 8.21 -4.24 10.33
N MET A 38 7.20 -3.55 9.81
CA MET A 38 5.82 -4.04 9.83
C MET A 38 5.64 -5.33 9.04
N ILE A 39 6.26 -5.44 7.86
CA ILE A 39 6.22 -6.67 7.05
C ILE A 39 6.82 -7.85 7.83
N GLU A 40 7.95 -7.64 8.52
CA GLU A 40 8.58 -8.68 9.33
C GLU A 40 7.72 -9.10 10.52
N LEU A 41 7.07 -8.15 11.21
CA LEU A 41 6.15 -8.44 12.32
C LEU A 41 4.90 -9.22 11.88
N CYS A 42 4.46 -9.04 10.63
CA CYS A 42 3.26 -9.72 10.11
C CYS A 42 3.52 -11.16 9.66
N ARG A 43 4.78 -11.61 9.58
CA ARG A 43 5.14 -12.89 8.96
C ARG A 43 4.33 -14.08 9.49
N ASP A 44 4.09 -14.10 10.80
CA ASP A 44 3.50 -15.24 11.50
C ASP A 44 2.02 -14.99 11.90
N THR A 45 1.40 -13.91 11.40
CA THR A 45 0.02 -13.50 11.78
C THR A 45 -1.06 -13.98 10.81
N GLY A 46 -0.67 -14.48 9.63
CA GLY A 46 -1.61 -14.87 8.57
C GLY A 46 -2.08 -13.71 7.67
N ILE A 47 -1.56 -12.50 7.87
CA ILE A 47 -1.73 -11.38 6.94
C ILE A 47 -0.96 -11.68 5.66
N ASP A 48 -1.62 -11.52 4.50
CA ASP A 48 -1.05 -11.89 3.20
C ASP A 48 -0.87 -10.70 2.26
N THR A 49 -1.23 -9.48 2.68
CA THR A 49 -1.02 -8.25 1.90
C THR A 49 -0.82 -7.05 2.82
N VAL A 50 0.21 -6.24 2.57
CA VAL A 50 0.38 -4.92 3.19
C VAL A 50 -0.01 -3.85 2.18
N VAL A 51 -0.77 -2.84 2.61
CA VAL A 51 -1.16 -1.69 1.80
C VAL A 51 -0.47 -0.44 2.32
N LEU A 52 0.33 0.18 1.43
CA LEU A 52 0.82 1.54 1.62
C LEU A 52 -0.32 2.49 1.29
N ASP A 53 -0.88 3.09 2.33
CA ASP A 53 -1.90 4.13 2.18
C ASP A 53 -1.26 5.49 1.83
N ASP A 54 -2.00 6.58 1.99
CA ASP A 54 -1.59 7.92 1.58
C ASP A 54 -0.20 8.36 2.12
N GLY A 55 0.49 9.22 1.35
CA GLY A 55 1.81 9.75 1.72
C GLY A 55 3.02 9.13 1.01
N TRP A 56 2.84 8.16 0.11
CA TRP A 56 3.95 7.48 -0.58
C TRP A 56 4.53 8.23 -1.79
N TYR A 57 3.80 9.22 -2.31
CA TYR A 57 4.05 9.89 -3.58
C TYR A 57 4.36 11.39 -3.40
N GLY A 58 4.92 12.00 -4.45
CA GLY A 58 5.26 13.43 -4.48
C GLY A 58 6.03 13.89 -3.25
N ARG A 59 5.57 14.98 -2.64
CA ARG A 59 6.00 15.45 -1.30
C ARG A 59 4.83 15.43 -0.31
N ARG A 60 3.95 14.42 -0.43
CA ARG A 60 2.76 14.23 0.40
C ARG A 60 3.15 13.96 1.86
N LYS A 61 3.11 15.00 2.69
CA LYS A 61 3.40 14.97 4.13
C LYS A 61 2.17 15.26 5.01
N ASP A 62 1.12 15.78 4.40
CA ASP A 62 -0.18 16.12 4.97
C ASP A 62 -1.22 16.12 3.85
N GLU A 63 -2.46 16.47 4.15
CA GLU A 63 -3.59 16.52 3.21
C GLU A 63 -3.59 17.73 2.26
N ASN A 64 -2.64 18.66 2.39
CA ASN A 64 -2.66 19.97 1.70
C ASN A 64 -1.71 20.05 0.49
N GLY A 65 -1.24 18.92 -0.07
CA GLY A 65 -0.39 18.95 -1.27
C GLY A 65 -0.11 17.59 -1.92
N SER A 66 0.50 17.61 -3.12
CA SER A 66 0.94 16.46 -3.92
C SER A 66 -0.11 15.51 -4.53
N LEU A 67 -1.41 15.77 -4.44
CA LEU A 67 -2.41 15.07 -5.27
C LEU A 67 -2.14 15.35 -6.75
N GLY A 68 -2.12 14.31 -7.57
CA GLY A 68 -1.74 14.41 -8.99
C GLY A 68 -0.27 14.07 -9.27
N ASP A 69 0.60 14.17 -8.26
CA ASP A 69 2.03 13.87 -8.36
C ASP A 69 2.32 12.38 -8.10
N TRP A 70 1.83 11.50 -8.98
CA TRP A 70 1.87 10.03 -8.82
C TRP A 70 3.23 9.37 -9.09
N TYR A 71 4.31 9.96 -8.59
CA TYR A 71 5.66 9.38 -8.57
C TYR A 71 6.12 9.13 -7.14
N VAL A 72 6.89 8.07 -6.93
CA VAL A 72 7.35 7.67 -5.58
C VAL A 72 8.19 8.77 -4.94
N ASN A 73 7.88 9.12 -3.68
CA ASN A 73 8.68 10.03 -2.87
C ASN A 73 10.04 9.37 -2.57
N ARG A 74 11.11 9.85 -3.22
CA ARG A 74 12.47 9.28 -3.07
C ARG A 74 13.16 9.67 -1.77
N GLU A 75 12.67 10.66 -1.02
CA GLU A 75 13.18 10.96 0.31
C GLU A 75 12.74 9.88 1.31
N LYS A 76 11.47 9.47 1.25
CA LYS A 76 10.93 8.36 2.07
C LYS A 76 11.33 6.98 1.55
N PHE A 77 11.46 6.84 0.23
CA PHE A 77 11.77 5.58 -0.45
C PHE A 77 12.93 5.77 -1.44
N PRO A 78 14.19 5.84 -0.96
CA PRO A 78 15.35 6.14 -1.80
C PRO A 78 15.48 5.24 -3.03
N GLN A 79 15.20 3.94 -2.87
CA GLN A 79 15.24 2.97 -3.97
C GLN A 79 13.84 2.63 -4.51
N GLY A 80 12.85 3.46 -4.20
CA GLY A 80 11.45 3.20 -4.48
C GLY A 80 10.98 1.99 -3.69
N PHE A 81 10.03 1.22 -4.22
CA PHE A 81 9.49 0.06 -3.50
C PHE A 81 10.30 -1.23 -3.65
N LYS A 82 11.53 -1.18 -4.20
CA LYS A 82 12.32 -2.38 -4.47
C LYS A 82 12.56 -3.23 -3.21
N LYS A 83 12.93 -2.60 -2.09
CA LYS A 83 13.17 -3.32 -0.83
C LYS A 83 11.86 -3.85 -0.24
N ILE A 84 10.81 -3.04 -0.25
CA ILE A 84 9.48 -3.41 0.23
C ILE A 84 8.94 -4.63 -0.54
N LEU A 85 8.98 -4.60 -1.88
CA LEU A 85 8.58 -5.72 -2.73
C LEU A 85 9.40 -6.99 -2.44
N SER A 86 10.70 -6.84 -2.20
CA SER A 86 11.58 -7.97 -1.85
C SER A 86 11.21 -8.56 -0.48
N ALA A 87 10.90 -7.71 0.50
CA ALA A 87 10.47 -8.14 1.83
C ALA A 87 9.08 -8.80 1.80
N CYS A 88 8.12 -8.23 1.08
CA CYS A 88 6.81 -8.83 0.83
C CYS A 88 6.98 -10.23 0.23
N LYS A 89 7.76 -10.36 -0.85
CA LYS A 89 8.02 -11.67 -1.50
C LYS A 89 8.67 -12.68 -0.55
N LYS A 90 9.62 -12.25 0.29
CA LYS A 90 10.28 -13.12 1.28
C LYS A 90 9.30 -13.64 2.34
N ASN A 91 8.27 -12.86 2.68
CA ASN A 91 7.27 -13.19 3.70
C ASN A 91 5.93 -13.67 3.11
N ASN A 92 5.90 -14.06 1.83
CA ASN A 92 4.66 -14.47 1.12
C ASN A 92 3.51 -13.46 1.20
N MET A 93 3.84 -12.17 1.22
CA MET A 93 2.86 -11.08 1.21
C MET A 93 2.81 -10.37 -0.14
N GLY A 94 1.64 -9.85 -0.50
CA GLY A 94 1.46 -8.86 -1.55
C GLY A 94 1.75 -7.43 -1.05
N LEU A 95 1.95 -6.54 -2.02
CA LEU A 95 1.98 -5.09 -1.80
C LEU A 95 0.83 -4.44 -2.55
N GLY A 96 -0.02 -3.70 -1.83
CA GLY A 96 -0.99 -2.77 -2.40
C GLY A 96 -0.58 -1.32 -2.16
N VAL A 97 -1.09 -0.42 -3.00
CA VAL A 97 -0.87 1.02 -2.89
C VAL A 97 -2.19 1.76 -3.05
N TRP A 98 -2.37 2.83 -2.30
CA TRP A 98 -3.50 3.73 -2.44
C TRP A 98 -3.27 4.76 -3.56
N ILE A 99 -4.33 5.12 -4.28
CA ILE A 99 -4.34 6.19 -5.29
C ILE A 99 -5.68 6.94 -5.27
N GLU A 100 -5.66 8.24 -5.55
CA GLU A 100 -6.86 9.09 -5.73
C GLU A 100 -6.75 9.87 -7.05
N PRO A 101 -6.86 9.17 -8.21
CA PRO A 101 -6.48 9.72 -9.51
C PRO A 101 -7.38 10.88 -10.00
N GLU A 102 -8.51 11.11 -9.33
CA GLU A 102 -9.50 12.14 -9.67
C GLU A 102 -9.21 13.51 -9.04
N ALA A 103 -8.25 13.61 -8.11
CA ALA A 103 -7.92 14.84 -7.40
C ALA A 103 -6.54 15.42 -7.77
N VAL A 104 -6.37 16.73 -7.60
CA VAL A 104 -5.13 17.48 -7.87
C VAL A 104 -4.98 18.68 -6.93
N ASN A 105 -3.75 19.04 -6.52
CA ASN A 105 -3.45 20.25 -5.73
C ASN A 105 -2.02 20.79 -5.92
#